data_AF-A0A958LIS4-F1
#
_entry.id   AF-A0A958LIS4-F1
#
_cell.length_a   1.000
_cell.length_b   1.000
_cell.length_c   1.000
_cell.angle_alpha   90.00
_cell.angle_beta   90.00
_cell.angle_gamma   90.00
#
_symmetry.space_group_name_H-M   'P 1'
#
loop_
_entity.id
_entity.type
_entity.pdbx_description
1 polymer ?
#
loop_
_entity_poly.entity_id
_entity_poly.type
_entity_poly.pdbx_seq_one_letter_code
_entity_poly.pdbx_strand_id
1 'polypeptide(L)'
;GVQVIGSLVAAALVGTFLGVLMCYGFVGPISTKMNNDIEAEGRYLAVIKAALVALQRGAPPLVCVEFARRSIFPTERPSFEEMDTATKESKKAA
;
A
#
# COMPACT_ATOMS: atom_id res chain seq x y z
N GLY A 1 -34.22 29.62 -32.29
CA GLY A 1 -33.26 30.61 -32.83
C GLY A 1 -31.85 30.18 -32.54
N VAL A 2 -30.87 30.76 -33.22
CA VAL A 2 -29.44 30.42 -33.13
C VAL A 2 -28.91 30.47 -31.68
N GLN A 3 -29.48 31.32 -30.82
CA GLN A 3 -29.11 31.45 -29.41
C GLN A 3 -29.29 30.14 -28.60
N VAL A 4 -30.36 29.38 -28.87
CA VAL A 4 -30.65 28.12 -28.16
C VAL A 4 -29.69 27.01 -28.58
N ILE A 5 -29.29 27.00 -29.85
CA ILE A 5 -28.28 26.04 -30.34
C ILE A 5 -26.92 26.38 -29.73
N GLY A 6 -26.57 27.68 -29.67
CA GLY A 6 -25.33 28.14 -29.04
C GLY A 6 -25.22 27.74 -27.56
N SER A 7 -26.30 27.86 -26.78
CA SER A 7 -26.28 27.45 -25.37
C SER A 7 -26.12 25.94 -25.19
N LEU A 8 -26.76 25.13 -26.04
CA LEU A 8 -26.62 23.66 -26.02
C LEU A 8 -25.19 23.22 -26.36
N VAL A 9 -24.55 23.84 -27.36
CA VAL A 9 -23.17 23.53 -27.73
C VAL A 9 -22.20 23.96 -26.62
N ALA A 10 -22.39 25.15 -26.04
CA ALA A 10 -21.57 25.62 -24.94
C ALA A 10 -21.65 24.67 -23.72
N ALA A 11 -22.85 24.21 -23.37
CA ALA A 11 -23.05 23.25 -22.30
C ALA A 11 -22.32 21.91 -22.57
N ALA A 12 -22.38 21.40 -23.80
CA ALA A 12 -21.70 20.16 -24.18
C ALA A 12 -20.16 20.27 -24.10
N LEU A 13 -19.60 21.41 -24.50
CA LEU A 13 -18.16 21.67 -24.43
C LEU A 13 -17.67 21.80 -22.98
N VAL A 14 -18.40 22.54 -22.13
CA VAL A 14 -18.08 22.66 -20.70
C VAL A 14 -18.20 21.32 -19.99
N GLY A 15 -19.22 20.52 -20.34
CA GLY A 15 -19.38 19.16 -19.81
C GLY A 15 -18.20 18.25 -20.16
N THR A 16 -17.78 18.24 -21.42
CA THR A 16 -16.61 17.44 -21.86
C THR A 16 -15.32 17.90 -21.18
N PHE A 17 -15.10 19.22 -21.09
CA PHE A 17 -13.94 19.78 -20.41
C PHE A 17 -13.91 19.38 -18.92
N LEU A 18 -15.02 19.58 -18.20
CA LEU A 18 -15.12 19.20 -16.80
C LEU A 18 -14.94 17.70 -16.57
N GLY A 19 -15.47 16.87 -17.47
CA GLY A 19 -15.28 15.41 -17.41
C GLY A 19 -13.81 15.03 -17.47
N VAL A 20 -13.08 15.51 -18.49
CA VAL A 20 -11.64 15.27 -18.64
C VAL A 20 -10.86 15.82 -17.45
N LEU A 21 -11.17 17.05 -17.01
CA LEU A 21 -10.53 17.68 -15.86
C LEU A 21 -10.73 16.85 -14.58
N MET A 22 -11.94 16.33 -14.34
CA MET A 22 -12.25 15.56 -13.15
C MET A 22 -11.56 14.19 -13.16
N CYS A 23 -11.59 13.49 -14.31
CA CYS A 23 -10.95 12.19 -14.45
C CYS A 23 -9.43 12.27 -14.20
N TYR A 24 -8.74 13.17 -14.87
CA TYR A 24 -7.28 13.26 -14.78
C TYR A 24 -6.79 14.11 -13.61
N GLY A 25 -7.54 15.13 -13.20
CA GLY A 25 -7.15 16.05 -12.13
C GLY A 25 -7.49 15.54 -10.73
N PHE A 26 -8.54 14.71 -10.58
CA PHE A 26 -9.01 14.27 -9.27
C PHE A 26 -9.05 12.75 -9.16
N VAL A 27 -9.86 12.07 -9.99
CA VAL A 27 -10.13 10.64 -9.83
C VAL A 27 -8.86 9.79 -9.98
N GLY A 28 -8.05 10.05 -11.01
CA GLY A 28 -6.78 9.36 -11.23
C GLY A 28 -5.82 9.49 -10.04
N PRO A 29 -5.44 10.71 -9.62
CA PRO A 29 -4.56 10.91 -8.47
C PRO A 29 -5.07 10.28 -7.18
N ILE A 30 -6.38 10.37 -6.90
CA ILE A 30 -6.99 9.76 -5.71
C ILE A 30 -6.85 8.24 -5.78
N SER A 31 -7.13 7.62 -6.94
CA SER A 31 -6.96 6.17 -7.13
C SER A 31 -5.52 5.73 -6.89
N THR A 32 -4.53 6.46 -7.40
CA THR A 32 -3.11 6.15 -7.19
C THR A 32 -2.74 6.24 -5.72
N LYS A 33 -3.18 7.30 -5.03
CA LYS A 33 -2.95 7.47 -3.59
C LYS A 33 -3.55 6.31 -2.79
N MET A 34 -4.80 5.95 -3.07
CA MET A 34 -5.45 4.82 -2.42
C MET A 34 -4.69 3.50 -2.63
N ASN A 35 -4.22 3.25 -3.86
CA ASN A 35 -3.44 2.04 -4.15
C ASN A 35 -2.13 2.02 -3.36
N ASN A 36 -1.44 3.16 -3.24
CA ASN A 36 -0.21 3.26 -2.46
C ASN A 36 -0.44 2.98 -0.97
N ASP A 37 -1.54 3.48 -0.40
CA ASP A 37 -1.92 3.22 1.00
C ASP A 37 -2.20 1.73 1.21
N ILE A 38 -3.00 1.12 0.32
CA ILE A 38 -3.32 -0.32 0.36
C ILE A 38 -2.05 -1.16 0.22
N GLU A 39 -1.12 -0.78 -0.64
CA GLU A 39 0.14 -1.48 -0.79
C GLU A 39 0.98 -1.38 0.48
N ALA A 40 1.03 -0.21 1.13
CA ALA A 40 1.74 -0.03 2.39
C ALA A 40 1.18 -0.92 3.51
N GLU A 41 -0.15 -0.97 3.68
CA GLU A 41 -0.79 -1.86 4.65
C GLU A 41 -0.63 -3.35 4.26
N GLY A 42 -0.74 -3.66 2.97
CA GLY A 42 -0.57 -5.00 2.43
C GLY A 42 0.84 -5.56 2.69
N ARG A 43 1.87 -4.70 2.69
CA ARG A 43 3.25 -5.10 3.04
C ARG A 43 3.35 -5.59 4.48
N TYR A 44 2.71 -4.90 5.43
CA TYR A 44 2.69 -5.32 6.83
C TYR A 44 2.07 -6.72 7.00
N LEU A 45 0.93 -6.94 6.34
CA LEU A 45 0.26 -8.24 6.35
C LEU A 45 1.10 -9.33 5.65
N ALA A 46 1.83 -8.99 4.58
CA ALA A 46 2.71 -9.92 3.89
C ALA A 46 3.87 -10.40 4.78
N VAL A 47 4.42 -9.53 5.63
CA VAL A 47 5.48 -9.89 6.59
C VAL A 47 4.94 -10.87 7.63
N ILE A 48 3.75 -10.63 8.19
CA ILE A 48 3.10 -11.55 9.13
C ILE A 48 2.84 -12.90 8.46
N LYS A 49 2.31 -12.88 7.24
CA LYS A 49 2.08 -14.09 6.44
C LYS A 49 3.38 -14.88 6.26
N ALA A 50 4.50 -14.23 5.96
CA ALA A 50 5.79 -14.90 5.79
C ALA A 50 6.24 -15.63 7.07
N ALA A 51 6.07 -15.00 8.24
CA ALA A 51 6.33 -15.65 9.53
C ALA A 51 5.43 -16.88 9.74
N LEU A 52 4.12 -16.74 9.51
CA LEU A 52 3.14 -17.81 9.72
C LEU A 52 3.38 -19.00 8.78
N VAL A 53 3.73 -18.73 7.52
CA VAL A 53 4.06 -19.79 6.55
C VAL A 53 5.35 -20.53 6.94
N ALA A 54 6.35 -19.82 7.45
CA ALA A 54 7.57 -20.45 7.97
C ALA A 54 7.27 -21.33 9.19
N LEU A 55 6.40 -20.86 10.09
CA LEU A 55 5.97 -21.62 11.26
C LEU A 55 5.19 -22.88 10.86
N GLN A 56 4.28 -22.77 9.90
CA GLN A 56 3.52 -23.91 9.35
C GLN A 56 4.43 -24.98 8.76
N ARG A 57 5.59 -24.58 8.21
CA ARG A 57 6.62 -25.48 7.67
C ARG A 57 7.50 -26.11 8.76
N GLY A 58 7.26 -25.82 10.04
CA GLY A 58 8.02 -26.37 11.17
C GLY A 58 9.37 -25.69 11.41
N ALA A 59 9.60 -24.49 10.86
CA ALA A 59 10.82 -23.75 11.14
C ALA A 59 10.85 -23.29 12.62
N PRO A 60 12.03 -23.24 13.27
CA PRO A 60 12.16 -22.69 14.62
C PRO A 60 11.68 -21.21 14.67
N PRO A 61 11.16 -20.72 15.82
CA PRO A 61 10.63 -19.36 15.92
C PRO A 61 11.58 -18.27 15.45
N LEU A 62 12.87 -18.36 15.80
CA LEU A 62 13.89 -17.40 15.38
C LEU A 62 14.06 -17.37 13.85
N VAL A 63 14.00 -18.54 13.21
CA VAL A 63 14.08 -18.66 11.75
C VAL A 63 12.84 -18.08 11.09
N CYS A 64 11.65 -18.24 11.70
CA CYS A 64 10.42 -17.62 11.21
C CYS A 64 10.50 -16.09 11.22
N VAL A 65 11.05 -15.50 12.30
CA VAL A 65 11.25 -14.05 12.41
C VAL A 65 12.26 -13.56 11.36
N GLU A 66 13.33 -14.31 11.09
CA GLU A 66 14.29 -13.95 10.04
C GLU A 66 13.68 -14.01 8.63
N PHE A 67 12.83 -15.01 8.35
CA PHE A 67 12.06 -15.05 7.09
C PHE A 67 11.13 -13.84 6.93
N ALA A 68 10.48 -13.42 8.02
CA ALA A 68 9.64 -12.22 8.02
C ALA A 68 10.47 -10.95 7.81
N ARG A 69 11.60 -10.81 8.50
CA ARG A 69 12.53 -9.68 8.33
C ARG A 69 13.04 -9.55 6.89
N ARG A 70 13.37 -10.67 6.25
CA ARG A 70 13.79 -10.68 4.83
C ARG A 70 12.68 -10.28 3.86
N SER A 71 11.42 -10.28 4.29
CA SER A 71 10.27 -9.83 3.49
C SER A 71 10.05 -8.31 3.57
N ILE A 72 10.68 -7.62 4.54
CA ILE A 72 10.66 -6.16 4.66
C ILE A 72 11.54 -5.54 3.56
N PHE A 73 11.13 -4.38 3.02
CA PHE A 73 11.91 -3.64 2.03
C PHE A 73 13.31 -3.30 2.54
N PRO A 74 14.36 -3.34 1.69
CA PRO A 74 15.73 -3.11 2.14
C PRO A 74 15.98 -1.78 2.85
N THR A 75 15.22 -0.74 2.53
CA THR A 75 15.35 0.61 3.12
C THR A 75 14.88 0.69 4.57
N GLU A 76 13.94 -0.17 4.96
CA GLU A 76 13.32 -0.18 6.30
C GLU A 76 13.64 -1.48 7.06
N ARG A 77 14.44 -2.36 6.45
CA ARG A 77 14.77 -3.65 7.03
C ARG A 77 15.75 -3.42 8.19
N PRO A 78 15.40 -3.82 9.42
CA PRO A 78 16.32 -3.72 10.55
C PRO A 78 17.52 -4.63 10.34
N SER A 79 18.61 -4.42 11.08
CA SER A 79 19.75 -5.33 11.09
C SER A 79 19.39 -6.66 11.80
N PHE A 80 20.24 -7.67 11.64
CA PHE A 80 20.00 -8.98 12.28
C PHE A 80 20.12 -8.84 13.79
N GLU A 81 21.12 -8.09 14.23
CA GLU A 81 21.43 -7.84 15.64
C GLU A 81 20.30 -7.07 16.33
N GLU A 82 19.72 -6.06 15.66
CA GLU A 82 18.58 -5.31 16.17
C GLU A 82 17.34 -6.21 16.35
N MET A 83 17.04 -7.06 15.36
CA MET A 83 15.92 -8.00 15.43
C MET A 83 16.11 -9.06 16.52
N ASP A 84 17.31 -9.64 16.62
CA ASP A 84 17.62 -10.66 17.63
C ASP A 84 17.53 -10.10 19.04
N THR A 85 18.03 -8.88 19.25
CA THR A 85 17.93 -8.16 20.53
C THR A 85 16.47 -7.90 20.89
N ALA A 86 15.67 -7.34 19.97
CA ALA A 86 14.26 -7.07 20.20
C ALA A 86 13.45 -8.35 20.50
N THR A 87 13.76 -9.46 19.83
CA THR A 87 13.10 -10.76 20.04
C THR A 87 13.43 -11.35 21.42
N LYS A 88 14.68 -11.19 21.87
CA LYS A 88 15.12 -11.63 23.21
C LYS A 88 14.49 -10.81 24.34
N GLU A 89 14.36 -9.49 24.15
CA GLU A 89 13.69 -8.60 25.12
C GLU A 89 12.21 -8.93 25.26
N SER A 90 11.52 -9.19 24.14
CA SER A 90 10.11 -9.60 24.15
C SER A 90 9.88 -10.89 24.95
N LYS A 91 10.82 -11.85 24.87
CA LYS A 91 10.77 -13.09 25.67
C LYS A 91 10.98 -12.87 27.18
N LYS A 92 11.55 -11.73 27.59
CA LYS A 92 11.73 -11.36 29.01
C LYS A 92 10.49 -10.67 29.60
N ALA A 93 9.65 -10.09 28.74
CA ALA A 93 8.44 -9.36 29.12
C ALA A 93 7.18 -10.26 29.17
N ALA A 94 7.26 -11.48 28.63
CA ALA A 94 6.23 -12.52 28.66
C ALA A 94 6.54 -13.58 29.72
#